data_AF-A0A2W5ETV5-F1
#
_entry.id   AF-A0A2W5ETV5-F1
#
_cell.length_a   1.000
_cell.length_b   1.000
_cell.length_c   1.000
_cell.angle_alpha   90.00
_cell.angle_beta   90.00
_cell.angle_gamma   90.00
#
_symmetry.space_group_name_H-M   'P 1'
#
loop_
_entity.id
_entity.type
_entity.pdbx_description
1 polymer ?
#
loop_
_entity_poly.entity_id
_entity_poly.type
_entity_poly.pdbx_seq_one_letter_code
_entity_poly.pdbx_strand_id
1 'polypeptide(L)'
;LPTHKTRSVFKTLSSPGGAGYNELRIEDRQGQEQIYLHAQRDWDENIEHDQKVRIGHERHDTVEANSYTELKAEEHRTTHADRRVEVRADDHLGIAGSQHLKVGLAQLIDAGNEIHLKAGQKMVIEAGTELTLNAGGAFIKLDPGGVTLNGALVRINAGGSPGHGTGIGIKPPILPGAADRDSAGNLLDEGLKNSLEEPPKPRRMLNFSS
;
A
#
# COMPACT_ATOMS: atom_id res chain seq x y z
N LEU A 1 -35.04 12.09 -10.51
CA LEU A 1 -36.30 12.28 -11.28
C LEU A 1 -36.01 12.81 -12.69
N PRO A 2 -36.91 12.60 -13.68
CA PRO A 2 -37.32 11.29 -14.18
C PRO A 2 -36.18 10.52 -14.88
N THR A 3 -35.08 11.19 -15.23
CA THR A 3 -33.87 10.60 -15.85
C THR A 3 -33.08 9.72 -14.88
N HIS A 4 -33.10 10.08 -13.60
CA HIS A 4 -32.44 9.38 -12.51
C HIS A 4 -33.46 8.90 -11.47
N LYS A 5 -34.29 7.92 -11.85
CA LYS A 5 -35.29 7.33 -10.94
C LYS A 5 -34.69 6.24 -10.04
N THR A 6 -33.58 5.66 -10.46
CA THR A 6 -32.84 4.57 -9.80
C THR A 6 -31.70 5.08 -8.93
N ARG A 7 -31.65 6.39 -8.61
CA ARG A 7 -30.60 6.99 -7.78
C ARG A 7 -31.11 7.37 -6.40
N SER A 8 -30.38 6.95 -5.38
CA SER A 8 -30.50 7.39 -4.00
C SER A 8 -29.30 8.27 -3.65
N VAL A 9 -29.52 9.46 -3.05
CA VAL A 9 -28.46 10.44 -2.80
C VAL A 9 -28.61 11.05 -1.40
N PHE A 10 -27.53 11.03 -0.62
CA PHE A 10 -27.33 11.89 0.55
C PHE A 10 -26.25 12.92 0.20
N LYS A 11 -26.62 14.20 0.14
CA LYS A 11 -25.72 15.27 -0.29
C LYS A 11 -25.84 16.48 0.64
N THR A 12 -24.70 17.00 1.09
CA THR A 12 -24.62 18.18 1.97
C THR A 12 -24.05 19.37 1.20
N LEU A 13 -24.29 20.59 1.68
CA LEU A 13 -23.71 21.82 1.12
C LEU A 13 -22.76 22.43 2.16
N SER A 14 -21.54 22.79 1.75
CA SER A 14 -20.60 23.45 2.65
C SER A 14 -21.18 24.75 3.21
N SER A 15 -20.79 25.12 4.44
CA SER A 15 -21.29 26.32 5.12
C SER A 15 -20.19 26.98 5.95
N PRO A 16 -20.20 28.32 6.11
CA PRO A 16 -21.09 29.28 5.45
C PRO A 16 -20.68 29.56 3.98
N GLY A 17 -21.64 30.03 3.16
CA GLY A 17 -21.36 30.54 1.79
C GLY A 17 -21.17 29.47 0.69
N GLY A 18 -21.73 28.27 0.87
CA GLY A 18 -21.35 27.03 0.18
C GLY A 18 -21.09 27.07 -1.33
N ALA A 19 -19.84 26.74 -1.71
CA ALA A 19 -19.42 26.41 -3.07
C ALA A 19 -18.99 24.93 -3.25
N GLY A 20 -19.06 24.12 -2.19
CA GLY A 20 -18.65 22.71 -2.17
C GLY A 20 -19.71 21.77 -1.57
N TYR A 21 -19.50 20.45 -1.68
CA TYR A 21 -20.46 19.45 -1.20
C TYR A 21 -19.79 18.14 -0.78
N ASN A 22 -20.43 17.38 0.11
CA ASN A 22 -20.11 15.95 0.29
C ASN A 22 -21.28 15.12 -0.24
N GLU A 23 -21.00 13.96 -0.83
CA GLU A 23 -22.03 13.13 -1.47
C GLU A 23 -21.78 11.64 -1.23
N LEU A 24 -22.82 10.93 -0.81
CA LEU A 24 -22.96 9.49 -0.97
C LEU A 24 -24.12 9.24 -1.94
N ARG A 25 -23.83 8.57 -3.05
CA ARG A 25 -24.82 8.25 -4.08
C ARG A 25 -24.77 6.77 -4.43
N ILE A 26 -25.95 6.17 -4.54
CA ILE A 26 -26.15 4.79 -4.96
C ILE A 26 -27.03 4.81 -6.24
N GLU A 27 -26.55 4.16 -7.30
CA GLU A 27 -27.27 3.92 -8.56
C GLU A 27 -27.62 2.43 -8.66
N ASP A 28 -28.91 2.12 -8.80
CA ASP A 28 -29.45 0.76 -8.84
C ASP A 28 -29.91 0.34 -10.25
N ARG A 29 -29.52 1.10 -11.28
CA ARG A 29 -29.83 0.72 -12.67
C ARG A 29 -29.05 -0.54 -13.03
N GLN A 30 -29.78 -1.59 -13.38
CA GLN A 30 -29.23 -2.89 -13.75
C GLN A 30 -28.10 -2.77 -14.80
N GLY A 31 -26.94 -3.36 -14.50
CA GLY A 31 -25.74 -3.35 -15.34
C GLY A 31 -24.97 -2.03 -15.36
N GLN A 32 -25.39 -1.04 -14.58
CA GLN A 32 -24.76 0.28 -14.42
C GLN A 32 -24.72 0.68 -12.93
N GLU A 33 -24.75 -0.32 -12.03
CA GLU A 33 -24.77 -0.10 -10.60
C GLU A 33 -23.49 0.62 -10.14
N GLN A 34 -23.64 1.59 -9.24
CA GLN A 34 -22.51 2.36 -8.75
C GLN A 34 -22.78 2.89 -7.34
N ILE A 35 -21.76 2.81 -6.48
CA ILE A 35 -21.65 3.63 -5.29
C ILE A 35 -20.61 4.72 -5.58
N TYR A 36 -20.99 5.98 -5.37
CA TYR A 36 -20.13 7.14 -5.51
C TYR A 36 -20.00 7.83 -4.15
N LEU A 37 -18.77 8.02 -3.71
CA LEU A 37 -18.42 8.75 -2.50
C LEU A 37 -17.59 9.97 -2.90
N HIS A 38 -17.97 11.13 -2.39
CA HIS A 38 -17.23 12.38 -2.59
C HIS A 38 -17.07 13.09 -1.25
N ALA A 39 -15.81 13.31 -0.87
CA ALA A 39 -15.43 14.19 0.22
C ALA A 39 -14.86 15.50 -0.37
N GLN A 40 -15.37 16.64 0.09
CA GLN A 40 -14.95 17.95 -0.42
C GLN A 40 -13.51 18.33 -0.02
N ARG A 41 -13.04 17.79 1.11
CA ARG A 41 -11.75 18.15 1.70
C ARG A 41 -11.00 16.92 2.18
N ASP A 42 -11.32 16.44 3.37
CA ASP A 42 -10.66 15.30 4.00
C ASP A 42 -11.62 14.11 4.05
N TRP A 43 -11.07 12.90 3.87
CA TRP A 43 -11.76 11.64 4.14
C TRP A 43 -10.91 10.83 5.10
N ASP A 44 -11.38 10.69 6.33
CA ASP A 44 -10.80 9.84 7.34
C ASP A 44 -11.60 8.55 7.46
N GLU A 45 -10.93 7.40 7.33
CA GLU A 45 -11.51 6.08 7.57
C GLU A 45 -10.82 5.46 8.78
N ASN A 46 -11.55 5.28 9.88
CA ASN A 46 -11.03 4.68 11.11
C ASN A 46 -11.73 3.34 11.39
N ILE A 47 -10.95 2.25 11.40
CA ILE A 47 -11.45 0.89 11.64
C ILE A 47 -10.77 0.34 12.90
N GLU A 48 -11.53 0.20 13.98
CA GLU A 48 -11.03 -0.27 15.28
C GLU A 48 -10.72 -1.78 15.34
N HIS A 49 -11.08 -2.52 14.30
CA HIS A 49 -10.86 -3.96 14.21
C HIS A 49 -10.47 -4.38 12.79
N ASP A 50 -11.33 -5.07 12.04
CA ASP A 50 -10.98 -5.63 10.73
C ASP A 50 -11.55 -4.78 9.58
N GLN A 51 -10.70 -4.43 8.62
CA GLN A 51 -11.12 -4.01 7.28
C GLN A 51 -10.91 -5.18 6.31
N LYS A 52 -11.95 -5.54 5.55
CA LYS A 52 -11.88 -6.58 4.50
C LYS A 52 -12.38 -5.99 3.19
N VAL A 53 -11.51 -5.97 2.18
CA VAL A 53 -11.83 -5.44 0.85
C VAL A 53 -11.72 -6.56 -0.18
N ARG A 54 -12.82 -6.80 -0.91
CA ARG A 54 -12.83 -7.70 -2.07
C ARG A 54 -13.32 -6.93 -3.29
N ILE A 55 -12.44 -6.78 -4.27
CA ILE A 55 -12.77 -6.18 -5.56
C ILE A 55 -12.90 -7.31 -6.59
N GLY A 56 -14.06 -7.42 -7.22
CA GLY A 56 -14.37 -8.50 -8.17
C GLY A 56 -13.74 -8.33 -9.55
N HIS A 57 -13.17 -7.15 -9.82
CA HIS A 57 -12.53 -6.81 -11.09
C HIS A 57 -11.29 -5.94 -10.80
N GLU A 58 -11.32 -4.65 -11.16
CA GLU A 58 -10.16 -3.76 -11.07
C GLU A 58 -10.26 -2.77 -9.91
N ARG A 59 -9.11 -2.43 -9.34
CA ARG A 59 -8.90 -1.29 -8.44
C ARG A 59 -7.98 -0.30 -9.12
N HIS A 60 -8.37 0.96 -9.13
CA HIS A 60 -7.58 2.08 -9.65
C HIS A 60 -7.40 3.10 -8.53
N ASP A 61 -6.16 3.41 -8.18
CA ASP A 61 -5.82 4.43 -7.20
C ASP A 61 -4.99 5.53 -7.89
N THR A 62 -5.30 6.79 -7.62
CA THR A 62 -4.51 7.94 -8.08
C THR A 62 -4.32 8.89 -6.92
N VAL A 63 -3.07 9.20 -6.60
CA VAL A 63 -2.69 10.12 -5.53
C VAL A 63 -1.81 11.20 -6.17
N GLU A 64 -2.32 12.43 -6.20
CA GLU A 64 -1.67 13.57 -6.88
C GLU A 64 -0.42 14.07 -6.14
N ALA A 65 -0.28 13.72 -4.86
CA ALA A 65 0.84 14.09 -4.01
C ALA A 65 1.47 12.84 -3.38
N ASN A 66 1.67 12.84 -2.07
CA ASN A 66 2.38 11.77 -1.38
C ASN A 66 1.43 10.67 -0.90
N SER A 67 1.89 9.41 -0.97
CA SER A 67 1.27 8.28 -0.27
C SER A 67 2.25 7.79 0.80
N TYR A 68 1.74 7.62 2.02
CA TYR A 68 2.50 7.11 3.16
C TYR A 68 1.78 5.87 3.70
N THR A 69 2.52 4.82 4.02
CA THR A 69 1.98 3.58 4.58
C THR A 69 2.94 3.06 5.65
N GLU A 70 2.40 2.82 6.84
CA GLU A 70 3.12 2.17 7.94
C GLU A 70 2.35 0.91 8.33
N LEU A 71 3.04 -0.23 8.24
CA LEU A 71 2.55 -1.52 8.71
C LEU A 71 3.36 -1.88 9.95
N LYS A 72 2.69 -1.94 11.11
CA LYS A 72 3.35 -2.19 12.41
C LYS A 72 3.76 -3.65 12.63
N ALA A 73 3.35 -4.54 11.74
CA ALA A 73 3.62 -5.96 11.79
C ALA A 73 4.01 -6.45 10.38
N GLU A 74 3.44 -7.56 9.93
CA GLU A 74 3.83 -8.22 8.69
C GLU A 74 3.05 -7.72 7.47
N GLU A 75 3.73 -7.68 6.32
CA GLU A 75 3.08 -7.59 5.00
C GLU A 75 3.25 -8.91 4.26
N HIS A 76 2.14 -9.47 3.78
CA HIS A 76 2.14 -10.63 2.89
C HIS A 76 1.57 -10.20 1.54
N ARG A 77 2.38 -10.27 0.49
CA ARG A 77 1.98 -9.86 -0.86
C ARG A 77 2.25 -10.97 -1.87
N THR A 78 1.18 -11.42 -2.54
CA THR A 78 1.26 -12.34 -3.68
C THR A 78 0.82 -11.61 -4.95
N THR A 79 1.57 -11.77 -6.04
CA THR A 79 1.21 -11.26 -7.36
C THR A 79 1.41 -12.40 -8.35
N HIS A 80 0.34 -12.80 -9.04
CA HIS A 80 0.35 -13.99 -9.91
C HIS A 80 0.94 -13.71 -11.30
N ALA A 81 0.76 -12.48 -11.78
CA ALA A 81 1.25 -12.03 -13.08
C ALA A 81 2.37 -10.99 -12.87
N ASP A 82 2.62 -10.17 -13.89
CA ASP A 82 3.66 -9.15 -13.86
C ASP A 82 3.44 -8.12 -12.74
N ARG A 83 4.53 -7.76 -12.05
CA ARG A 83 4.64 -6.50 -11.29
C ARG A 83 5.53 -5.55 -12.10
N ARG A 84 4.98 -4.43 -12.56
CA ARG A 84 5.73 -3.38 -13.26
C ARG A 84 5.86 -2.15 -12.38
N VAL A 85 7.06 -1.59 -12.29
CA VAL A 85 7.38 -0.43 -11.45
C VAL A 85 8.29 0.51 -12.25
N GLU A 86 7.93 1.80 -12.31
CA GLU A 86 8.78 2.87 -12.84
C GLU A 86 9.00 3.88 -11.72
N VAL A 87 10.26 4.12 -11.37
CA VAL A 87 10.66 5.18 -10.43
C VAL A 87 11.48 6.19 -11.23
N ARG A 88 10.99 7.43 -11.29
CA ARG A 88 11.65 8.51 -12.07
C ARG A 88 12.74 9.26 -11.30
N ALA A 89 12.74 9.11 -9.98
CA ALA A 89 13.73 9.69 -9.08
C ALA A 89 14.52 8.55 -8.41
N ASP A 90 14.88 8.72 -7.13
CA ASP A 90 15.62 7.71 -6.38
C ASP A 90 14.70 6.60 -5.84
N ASP A 91 15.14 5.34 -5.95
CA ASP A 91 14.57 4.21 -5.20
C ASP A 91 15.50 3.84 -4.04
N HIS A 92 14.94 3.74 -2.83
CA HIS A 92 15.68 3.46 -1.62
C HIS A 92 15.12 2.20 -0.94
N LEU A 93 15.96 1.17 -0.79
CA LEU A 93 15.62 -0.06 -0.09
C LEU A 93 16.55 -0.29 1.09
N GLY A 94 16.00 -0.20 2.31
CA GLY A 94 16.70 -0.54 3.55
C GLY A 94 16.15 -1.81 4.17
N ILE A 95 17.03 -2.80 4.40
CA ILE A 95 16.67 -4.07 5.05
C ILE A 95 17.61 -4.27 6.22
N ALA A 96 17.06 -4.23 7.44
CA ALA A 96 17.85 -4.43 8.67
C ALA A 96 18.20 -5.92 8.89
N GLY A 97 17.32 -6.82 8.45
CA GLY A 97 17.51 -8.26 8.50
C GLY A 97 18.15 -8.81 7.23
N SER A 98 17.58 -9.90 6.72
CA SER A 98 18.07 -10.58 5.50
C SER A 98 17.17 -10.31 4.30
N GLN A 99 17.77 -10.20 3.12
CA GLN A 99 17.06 -10.21 1.84
C GLN A 99 17.26 -11.55 1.15
N HIS A 100 16.18 -12.23 0.82
CA HIS A 100 16.22 -13.45 0.00
C HIS A 100 15.65 -13.13 -1.38
N LEU A 101 16.42 -13.38 -2.42
CA LEU A 101 16.02 -13.19 -3.81
C LEU A 101 16.18 -14.50 -4.57
N LYS A 102 15.09 -15.02 -5.13
CA LYS A 102 15.09 -16.16 -6.03
C LYS A 102 14.44 -15.74 -7.34
N VAL A 103 15.20 -15.83 -8.42
CA VAL A 103 14.73 -15.48 -9.77
C VAL A 103 14.73 -16.76 -10.62
N GLY A 104 13.63 -17.02 -11.33
CA GLY A 104 13.45 -18.27 -12.07
C GLY A 104 14.18 -18.33 -13.42
N LEU A 105 14.36 -17.18 -14.09
CA LEU A 105 14.95 -17.11 -15.43
C LEU A 105 16.21 -16.24 -15.46
N ALA A 106 16.09 -14.92 -15.26
CA ALA A 106 17.22 -14.00 -15.35
C ALA A 106 17.06 -12.79 -14.44
N GLN A 107 18.15 -12.37 -13.80
CA GLN A 107 18.29 -11.06 -13.16
C GLN A 107 19.20 -10.19 -14.03
N LEU A 108 18.65 -9.09 -14.55
CA LEU A 108 19.36 -8.16 -15.44
C LEU A 108 19.46 -6.81 -14.75
N ILE A 109 20.66 -6.23 -14.71
CA ILE A 109 20.94 -4.95 -14.07
C ILE A 109 21.77 -4.12 -15.04
N ASP A 110 21.25 -2.95 -15.42
CA ASP A 110 21.95 -1.94 -16.21
C ASP A 110 21.98 -0.65 -15.40
N ALA A 111 23.15 -0.03 -15.29
CA ALA A 111 23.38 1.16 -14.49
C ALA A 111 24.26 2.14 -15.26
N GLY A 112 23.83 3.40 -15.36
CA GLY A 112 24.54 4.39 -16.16
C GLY A 112 25.92 4.80 -15.60
N ASN A 113 26.12 4.69 -14.28
CA ASN A 113 27.35 5.13 -13.60
C ASN A 113 28.07 3.99 -12.87
N GLU A 114 27.42 3.33 -11.92
CA GLU A 114 28.09 2.35 -11.04
C GLU A 114 27.13 1.26 -10.54
N ILE A 115 27.65 0.03 -10.46
CA ILE A 115 27.12 -1.04 -9.61
C ILE A 115 28.18 -1.35 -8.54
N HIS A 116 27.89 -1.05 -7.27
CA HIS A 116 28.81 -1.28 -6.15
C HIS A 116 28.30 -2.39 -5.24
N LEU A 117 28.97 -3.55 -5.28
CA LEU A 117 28.69 -4.69 -4.40
C LEU A 117 29.75 -4.73 -3.30
N LYS A 118 29.34 -4.48 -2.05
CA LYS A 118 30.22 -4.52 -0.87
C LYS A 118 29.68 -5.51 0.16
N ALA A 119 30.54 -6.45 0.56
CA ALA A 119 30.29 -7.34 1.69
C ALA A 119 31.31 -7.06 2.80
N GLY A 120 30.86 -7.05 4.05
CA GLY A 120 31.74 -6.79 5.19
C GLY A 120 32.72 -7.94 5.49
N GLN A 121 32.30 -9.19 5.28
CA GLN A 121 33.09 -10.39 5.60
C GLN A 121 33.30 -11.31 4.40
N LYS A 122 32.23 -11.72 3.72
CA LYS A 122 32.28 -12.71 2.64
C LYS A 122 31.39 -12.32 1.48
N MET A 123 31.92 -12.45 0.27
CA MET A 123 31.18 -12.45 -0.98
C MET A 123 31.44 -13.79 -1.68
N VAL A 124 30.39 -14.43 -2.18
CA VAL A 124 30.49 -15.66 -2.98
C VAL A 124 29.65 -15.45 -4.23
N ILE A 125 30.25 -15.67 -5.39
CA ILE A 125 29.58 -15.62 -6.70
C ILE A 125 29.80 -16.99 -7.33
N GLU A 126 28.71 -17.74 -7.51
CA GLU A 126 28.74 -19.08 -8.08
C GLU A 126 27.95 -19.08 -9.38
N ALA A 127 28.51 -19.73 -10.40
CA ALA A 127 27.83 -20.00 -11.66
C ALA A 127 27.96 -21.48 -11.98
N GLY A 128 26.90 -22.07 -12.54
CA GLY A 128 26.87 -23.51 -12.81
C GLY A 128 27.76 -23.93 -13.99
N THR A 129 27.85 -23.11 -15.03
CA THR A 129 28.57 -23.45 -16.26
C THR A 129 29.64 -22.43 -16.60
N GLU A 130 29.34 -21.14 -16.51
CA GLU A 130 30.29 -20.09 -16.88
C GLU A 130 30.13 -18.87 -15.97
N LEU A 131 31.25 -18.32 -15.49
CA LEU A 131 31.33 -16.99 -14.90
C LEU A 131 32.29 -16.14 -15.72
N THR A 132 31.80 -15.02 -16.24
CA THR A 132 32.58 -14.10 -17.08
C THR A 132 32.56 -12.68 -16.51
N LEU A 133 33.73 -12.05 -16.42
CA LEU A 133 33.92 -10.64 -16.08
C LEU A 133 34.62 -9.96 -17.26
N ASN A 134 34.02 -8.92 -17.83
CA ASN A 134 34.56 -8.22 -19.01
C ASN A 134 34.64 -6.71 -18.74
N ALA A 135 35.77 -6.09 -19.09
CA ALA A 135 35.97 -4.66 -19.00
C ALA A 135 37.00 -4.18 -20.03
N GLY A 136 36.67 -3.15 -20.82
CA GLY A 136 37.63 -2.46 -21.70
C GLY A 136 38.37 -3.37 -22.70
N GLY A 137 37.72 -4.45 -23.14
CA GLY A 137 38.31 -5.45 -24.05
C GLY A 137 39.17 -6.52 -23.36
N ALA A 138 39.35 -6.46 -22.04
CA ALA A 138 39.92 -7.53 -21.23
C ALA A 138 38.82 -8.37 -20.58
N PHE A 139 39.10 -9.64 -20.27
CA PHE A 139 38.15 -10.49 -19.57
C PHE A 139 38.80 -11.56 -18.68
N ILE A 140 38.01 -12.03 -17.72
CA ILE A 140 38.22 -13.23 -16.92
C ILE A 140 37.05 -14.16 -17.21
N LYS A 141 37.32 -15.42 -17.51
CA LYS A 141 36.29 -16.44 -17.70
C LYS A 141 36.63 -17.70 -16.91
N LEU A 142 35.64 -18.23 -16.20
CA LEU A 142 35.70 -19.52 -15.52
C LEU A 142 34.66 -20.43 -16.18
N ASP A 143 35.08 -21.58 -16.66
CA ASP A 143 34.23 -22.60 -17.30
C ASP A 143 34.80 -24.02 -17.03
N PRO A 144 34.19 -25.12 -17.53
CA PRO A 144 34.71 -26.46 -17.29
C PRO A 144 36.13 -26.72 -17.83
N GLY A 145 36.64 -25.87 -18.72
CA GLY A 145 38.01 -25.93 -19.24
C GLY A 145 39.04 -25.25 -18.32
N GLY A 146 38.60 -24.52 -17.29
CA GLY A 146 39.46 -23.88 -16.30
C GLY A 146 39.27 -22.36 -16.23
N VAL A 147 40.35 -21.63 -15.94
CA VAL A 147 40.36 -20.17 -15.82
C VAL A 147 41.10 -19.55 -17.00
N THR A 148 40.42 -18.69 -17.75
CA THR A 148 41.01 -17.89 -18.84
C THR A 148 41.18 -16.44 -18.38
N LEU A 149 42.38 -15.88 -18.57
CA LEU A 149 42.71 -14.48 -18.34
C LEU A 149 43.20 -13.88 -19.65
N ASN A 150 42.53 -12.83 -20.14
CA ASN A 150 42.88 -12.19 -21.41
C ASN A 150 42.87 -10.66 -21.28
N GLY A 151 43.90 -10.02 -21.85
CA GLY A 151 44.05 -8.58 -21.92
C GLY A 151 45.44 -8.22 -22.45
N ALA A 152 45.64 -6.95 -22.85
CA ALA A 152 46.94 -6.48 -23.38
C ALA A 152 48.10 -6.67 -22.38
N LEU A 153 47.81 -6.57 -21.08
CA LEU A 153 48.77 -6.83 -20.00
C LEU A 153 48.03 -7.42 -18.79
N VAL A 154 48.47 -8.60 -18.34
CA VAL A 154 47.96 -9.26 -17.13
C VAL A 154 49.04 -9.20 -16.04
N ARG A 155 48.78 -8.47 -14.96
CA ARG A 155 49.69 -8.36 -13.82
C ARG A 155 49.28 -9.34 -12.72
N ILE A 156 50.21 -10.20 -12.30
CA ILE A 156 50.01 -11.14 -11.19
C ILE A 156 51.03 -10.79 -10.11
N ASN A 157 50.56 -10.52 -8.88
CA ASN A 157 51.40 -10.15 -7.73
C ASN A 157 52.32 -8.93 -7.94
N ALA A 158 51.90 -7.95 -8.76
CA ALA A 158 52.74 -6.81 -9.18
C ALA A 158 52.48 -5.49 -8.42
N GLY A 159 51.79 -5.51 -7.27
CA GLY A 159 51.37 -4.32 -6.52
C GLY A 159 50.15 -3.59 -7.11
N GLY A 160 49.79 -2.43 -6.56
CA GLY A 160 48.67 -1.57 -6.99
C GLY A 160 47.69 -1.18 -5.87
N SER A 161 46.63 -0.43 -6.20
CA SER A 161 45.51 -0.11 -5.30
C SER A 161 44.17 -0.45 -5.97
N PRO A 162 43.17 -0.97 -5.21
CA PRO A 162 41.85 -1.27 -5.77
C PRO A 162 41.08 0.02 -6.12
N GLY A 163 40.05 -0.12 -6.95
CA GLY A 163 39.03 0.92 -7.13
C GLY A 163 38.19 1.12 -5.86
N HIS A 164 37.50 2.26 -5.77
CA HIS A 164 36.62 2.62 -4.66
C HIS A 164 35.23 2.95 -5.21
N GLY A 165 34.17 2.37 -4.63
CA GLY A 165 32.80 2.71 -5.00
C GLY A 165 32.17 3.74 -4.06
N THR A 166 31.07 4.37 -4.49
CA THR A 166 30.48 5.53 -3.80
C THR A 166 29.91 5.25 -2.40
N GLY A 167 29.57 3.99 -2.12
CA GLY A 167 28.92 3.55 -0.89
C GLY A 167 27.39 3.72 -0.90
N ILE A 168 26.74 3.38 0.21
CA ILE A 168 25.26 3.43 0.34
C ILE A 168 24.78 4.78 0.91
N GLY A 169 23.72 5.33 0.33
CA GLY A 169 23.09 6.59 0.74
C GLY A 169 21.56 6.48 0.88
N ILE A 170 21.09 5.51 1.67
CA ILE A 170 19.66 5.24 1.86
C ILE A 170 18.98 6.39 2.61
N LYS A 171 17.83 6.85 2.11
CA LYS A 171 16.93 7.76 2.83
C LYS A 171 15.77 6.94 3.43
N PRO A 172 15.48 7.04 4.74
CA PRO A 172 14.39 6.30 5.37
C PRO A 172 13.01 6.84 4.94
N PRO A 173 11.95 6.01 4.97
CA PRO A 173 10.59 6.47 4.68
C PRO A 173 10.10 7.43 5.77
N ILE A 174 9.18 8.32 5.37
CA ILE A 174 8.46 9.22 6.28
C ILE A 174 7.18 8.51 6.74
N LEU A 175 6.84 8.63 8.03
CA LEU A 175 5.65 8.00 8.60
C LEU A 175 4.36 8.71 8.14
N PRO A 176 3.24 7.98 7.99
CA PRO A 176 1.94 8.59 7.75
C PRO A 176 1.50 9.48 8.92
N GLY A 177 0.68 10.50 8.62
CA GLY A 177 0.01 11.30 9.64
C GLY A 177 -1.07 10.51 10.38
N ALA A 178 -1.49 11.00 11.55
CA ALA A 178 -2.61 10.41 12.28
C ALA A 178 -3.94 10.77 11.61
N ALA A 179 -4.85 9.79 11.46
CA ALA A 179 -6.26 10.07 11.17
C ALA A 179 -6.88 10.86 12.33
N ASP A 180 -7.88 11.70 12.03
CA ASP A 180 -8.56 12.47 13.08
C ASP A 180 -9.24 11.52 14.09
N ARG A 181 -9.16 11.88 15.37
CA ARG A 181 -9.83 11.15 16.45
C ARG A 181 -11.09 11.93 16.81
N ASP A 182 -12.23 11.50 16.29
CA ASP A 182 -13.48 12.14 16.66
C ASP A 182 -13.76 11.95 18.16
N SER A 183 -14.17 13.02 18.83
CA SER A 183 -14.78 12.94 20.15
C SER A 183 -16.24 12.60 19.92
N ALA A 184 -16.59 11.32 19.99
CA ALA A 184 -17.97 10.87 19.87
C ALA A 184 -18.87 11.80 20.70
N GLY A 185 -19.85 12.44 20.04
CA GLY A 185 -20.84 13.25 20.73
C GLY A 185 -21.51 12.43 21.83
N ASN A 186 -21.90 13.09 22.92
CA ASN A 186 -22.60 12.43 24.03
C ASN A 186 -23.75 11.58 23.49
N LEU A 187 -23.95 10.40 24.08
CA LEU A 187 -25.14 9.59 23.83
C LEU A 187 -26.37 10.50 23.95
N LEU A 188 -27.26 10.43 22.96
CA LEU A 188 -28.54 11.14 23.00
C LEU A 188 -29.24 10.77 24.32
N ASP A 189 -29.71 11.77 25.08
CA ASP A 189 -30.50 11.54 26.28
C ASP A 189 -31.65 10.58 25.95
N GLU A 190 -31.90 9.59 26.83
CA GLU A 190 -33.05 8.70 26.68
C GLU A 190 -34.31 9.54 26.45
N GLY A 191 -34.91 9.41 25.26
CA GLY A 191 -36.15 10.10 24.94
C GLY A 191 -37.18 9.81 26.03
N LEU A 192 -37.81 10.87 26.55
CA LEU A 192 -38.86 10.80 27.57
C LEU A 192 -39.81 9.64 27.23
N LYS A 193 -39.77 8.60 28.07
CA LYS A 193 -40.77 7.53 28.02
C LYS A 193 -42.10 8.21 28.26
N ASN A 194 -42.91 8.36 27.21
CA ASN A 194 -44.33 8.59 27.38
C ASN A 194 -44.85 7.40 28.18
N SER A 195 -45.04 7.58 29.49
CA SER A 195 -45.76 6.62 30.31
C SER A 195 -47.14 6.48 29.70
N LEU A 196 -47.42 5.31 29.15
CA LEU A 196 -48.78 4.92 28.84
C LEU A 196 -49.53 4.94 30.18
N GLU A 197 -50.40 5.93 30.39
CA GLU A 197 -51.35 5.89 31.50
C GLU A 197 -52.20 4.62 31.32
N GLU A 198 -52.12 3.70 32.27
CA GLU A 198 -53.01 2.55 32.30
C GLU A 198 -54.46 3.06 32.46
N PRO A 199 -55.41 2.59 31.63
CA PRO A 199 -56.80 2.97 31.82
C PRO A 199 -57.32 2.45 33.17
N PRO A 200 -58.17 3.21 33.88
CA PRO A 200 -58.59 2.86 35.23
C PRO A 200 -59.34 1.52 35.26
N LYS A 201 -58.90 0.63 36.17
CA LYS A 201 -59.50 -0.69 36.43
C LYS A 201 -61.01 -0.56 36.73
N PRO A 202 -61.90 -1.33 36.07
CA PRO A 202 -63.32 -1.32 36.39
C PRO A 202 -63.56 -1.92 37.78
N ARG A 203 -64.28 -1.17 38.64
CA ARG A 203 -64.74 -1.64 39.95
C ARG A 203 -65.76 -2.77 39.76
N ARG A 204 -65.39 -3.99 40.17
CA ARG A 204 -66.31 -5.14 40.23
C ARG A 204 -67.22 -4.96 41.45
N MET A 205 -68.45 -4.45 41.25
CA MET A 205 -69.50 -4.54 42.26
C MET A 205 -70.06 -5.96 42.25
N LEU A 206 -69.86 -6.68 43.35
CA LEU A 206 -70.61 -7.90 43.66
C LEU A 206 -71.90 -7.47 44.36
N ASN A 207 -73.02 -7.51 43.65
CA ASN A 207 -74.35 -7.44 44.26
C ASN A 207 -74.82 -8.87 44.53
N PHE A 208 -75.03 -9.20 45.81
CA PHE A 208 -75.91 -10.29 46.20
C PHE A 208 -76.96 -9.73 47.14
N SER A 209 -78.19 -9.68 46.64
CA SER A 209 -79.41 -9.49 47.40
C SER A 209 -79.89 -10.84 47.94
N SER A 210 -80.17 -10.85 49.25
CA SER A 210 -81.00 -11.80 50.02
C SER A 210 -80.67 -13.29 49.98
#